data_AF-A0A9D7MP14-F1
#
_entry.id   AF-A0A9D7MP14-F1
#
_cell.length_a   1.000
_cell.length_b   1.000
_cell.length_c   1.000
_cell.angle_alpha   90.00
_cell.angle_beta   90.00
_cell.angle_gamma   90.00
#
_symmetry.space_group_name_H-M   'P 1'
#
loop_
_entity.id
_entity.type
_entity.pdbx_description
1 polymer ?
#
loop_
_entity_poly.entity_id
_entity_poly.type
_entity_poly.pdbx_seq_one_letter_code
_entity_poly.pdbx_strand_id
1 'polypeptide(L)'
;MREKLHLDYCQANNIAAPRGNFVRMSINDTLFAFYSLVEHVDKTFLTSRFGSSNGDYFKAVDGIGTGADYISDFRWLGADSTLYYNNYELKSNLTNGPWKKLLTFIDTLNHTGDIATMLPAQMNMEPYYKTMAIDNVLGNLDSYIFSGRNFYIYFKPPTNKVDWIVWDATLSFGALPEVR
;
A
#
# COMPACT_ATOMS: atom_id res chain seq x y z
N MET A 1 2.13 0.97 -19.34
CA MET A 1 0.95 1.83 -19.56
C MET A 1 -0.11 1.68 -18.47
N ARG A 2 -0.57 0.46 -18.17
CA ARG A 2 -1.60 0.16 -17.13
C ARG A 2 -1.36 0.88 -15.81
N GLU A 3 -0.20 0.66 -15.22
CA GLU A 3 0.19 1.26 -13.94
C GLU A 3 0.07 2.79 -13.98
N LYS A 4 0.67 3.46 -14.97
CA LYS A 4 0.57 4.92 -15.09
C LYS A 4 -0.88 5.42 -15.17
N LEU A 5 -1.73 4.77 -15.95
CA LEU A 5 -3.15 5.16 -16.08
C LEU A 5 -3.89 5.00 -14.74
N HIS A 6 -3.65 3.90 -14.01
CA HIS A 6 -4.23 3.69 -12.70
C HIS A 6 -3.74 4.76 -11.71
N LEU A 7 -2.41 4.92 -11.58
CA LEU A 7 -1.81 5.85 -10.62
C LEU A 7 -2.22 7.31 -10.90
N ASP A 8 -2.33 7.71 -12.17
CA ASP A 8 -2.80 9.05 -12.55
C ASP A 8 -4.29 9.25 -12.17
N TYR A 9 -5.14 8.25 -12.37
CA TYR A 9 -6.53 8.30 -11.92
C TYR A 9 -6.62 8.46 -10.40
N CYS A 10 -5.83 7.70 -9.64
CA CYS A 10 -5.78 7.80 -8.19
C CYS A 10 -5.43 9.22 -7.74
N GLN A 11 -4.35 9.78 -8.30
CA GLN A 11 -3.91 11.14 -7.98
C GLN A 11 -4.97 12.19 -8.33
N ALA A 12 -5.64 12.07 -9.48
CA ALA A 12 -6.71 12.98 -9.89
C ALA A 12 -7.94 12.95 -8.95
N ASN A 13 -8.11 11.87 -8.18
CA ASN A 13 -9.26 11.64 -7.30
C ASN A 13 -8.92 11.68 -5.80
N ASN A 14 -7.77 12.30 -5.44
CA ASN A 14 -7.28 12.42 -4.07
C ASN A 14 -7.04 11.07 -3.37
N ILE A 15 -6.68 10.03 -4.13
CA ILE A 15 -6.12 8.79 -3.60
C ILE A 15 -4.59 8.92 -3.62
N ALA A 16 -3.95 8.62 -2.49
CA ALA A 16 -2.50 8.65 -2.42
C ALA A 16 -1.89 7.53 -3.28
N ALA A 17 -1.14 7.92 -4.31
CA ALA A 17 -0.49 7.02 -5.24
C ALA A 17 0.79 7.68 -5.80
N PRO A 18 1.85 6.89 -6.06
CA PRO A 18 3.06 7.37 -6.73
C PRO A 18 2.79 8.08 -8.06
N ARG A 19 3.60 9.08 -8.39
CA ARG A 19 3.69 9.57 -9.77
C ARG A 19 4.32 8.50 -10.67
N GLY A 20 3.81 8.34 -11.88
CA GLY A 20 4.40 7.50 -12.93
C GLY A 20 4.72 8.30 -14.19
N ASN A 21 5.85 8.01 -14.83
CA ASN A 21 6.24 8.56 -16.13
C ASN A 21 6.91 7.51 -17.02
N PHE A 22 7.08 7.82 -18.31
CA PHE A 22 7.87 6.98 -19.22
C PHE A 22 9.23 7.63 -19.47
N VAL A 23 10.28 6.82 -19.50
CA VAL A 23 11.64 7.28 -19.78
C VAL A 23 12.28 6.46 -20.89
N ARG A 24 13.05 7.13 -21.73
CA ARG A 24 14.00 6.51 -22.66
C ARG A 24 15.34 6.41 -21.95
N MET A 25 15.80 5.20 -21.66
CA MET A 25 17.05 4.96 -20.93
C MET A 25 18.18 4.62 -21.89
N SER A 26 19.29 5.35 -21.79
CA SER A 26 20.54 5.03 -22.48
C SER A 26 21.62 4.71 -21.46
N ILE A 27 22.49 3.74 -21.77
CA ILE A 27 23.66 3.37 -20.98
C ILE A 27 24.87 3.51 -21.90
N ASN A 28 25.86 4.32 -21.49
CA ASN A 28 27.04 4.64 -22.31
C ASN A 28 26.65 5.06 -23.74
N ASP A 29 25.76 6.06 -23.84
CA ASP A 29 25.20 6.62 -25.09
C ASP A 29 24.45 5.64 -26.00
N THR A 30 24.33 4.38 -25.60
CA THR A 30 23.59 3.36 -26.33
C THR A 30 22.18 3.25 -25.75
N LEU A 31 21.16 3.33 -26.61
CA LEU A 31 19.78 3.10 -26.19
C LEU A 31 19.67 1.70 -25.58
N PHE A 32 19.26 1.64 -24.31
CA PHE A 32 19.03 0.39 -23.61
C PHE A 32 17.59 -0.07 -23.80
N ALA A 33 16.61 0.70 -23.29
CA ALA A 33 15.18 0.46 -23.50
C ALA A 33 14.31 1.64 -23.05
N PHE A 34 12.99 1.49 -23.18
CA PHE A 34 11.99 2.37 -22.60
C PHE A 34 11.44 1.76 -21.31
N TYR A 35 11.34 2.56 -20.25
CA TYR A 35 10.93 2.11 -18.92
C TYR A 35 9.76 2.92 -18.38
N SER A 36 8.99 2.30 -17.47
CA SER A 36 8.15 3.01 -16.51
C SER A 36 9.06 3.52 -15.38
N LEU A 37 8.96 4.81 -15.06
CA LEU A 37 9.61 5.43 -13.91
C LEU A 37 8.52 5.77 -12.89
N VAL A 38 8.56 5.09 -11.74
CA VAL A 38 7.57 5.25 -10.67
C VAL A 38 8.25 5.92 -9.48
N GLU A 39 7.58 6.91 -8.90
CA GLU A 39 8.01 7.58 -7.67
C GLU A 39 8.10 6.58 -6.53
N HIS A 40 9.22 6.59 -5.81
CA HIS A 40 9.37 5.75 -4.63
C HIS A 40 8.52 6.27 -3.48
N VAL A 41 7.79 5.38 -2.79
CA VAL A 41 7.05 5.73 -1.57
C VAL A 41 8.02 5.85 -0.41
N ASP A 42 8.49 7.07 -0.17
CA ASP A 42 9.45 7.41 0.89
C ASP A 42 9.06 8.70 1.64
N LYS A 43 9.98 9.27 2.41
CA LYS A 43 9.76 10.53 3.15
C LYS A 43 9.41 11.71 2.24
N THR A 44 9.92 11.76 1.02
CA THR A 44 9.61 12.80 0.03
C THR A 44 8.16 12.66 -0.43
N PHE A 45 7.75 11.44 -0.77
CA PHE A 45 6.36 11.14 -1.12
C PHE A 45 5.41 11.52 0.03
N LEU A 46 5.71 11.07 1.25
CA LEU A 46 4.85 11.31 2.41
C LEU A 46 4.72 12.81 2.72
N THR A 47 5.83 13.55 2.67
CA THR A 47 5.81 15.01 2.85
C THR A 47 4.96 15.68 1.78
N SER A 48 5.09 15.26 0.52
CA SER A 48 4.33 15.83 -0.59
C SER A 48 2.83 15.54 -0.53
N ARG A 49 2.42 14.32 -0.14
CA ARG A 49 1.00 13.91 -0.15
C ARG A 49 0.28 14.18 1.16
N PHE A 50 0.97 14.10 2.29
CA PHE A 50 0.37 14.18 3.62
C PHE A 50 0.86 15.39 4.42
N GLY A 51 1.84 16.15 3.93
CA GLY A 51 2.45 17.28 4.65
C GLY A 51 3.39 16.87 5.79
N SER A 52 3.65 15.57 5.95
CA SER A 52 4.52 15.03 7.00
C SER A 52 5.07 13.68 6.60
N SER A 53 6.33 13.41 6.96
CA SER A 53 6.97 12.11 6.86
C SER A 53 7.34 11.52 8.23
N ASN A 54 6.77 12.07 9.31
CA ASN A 54 7.15 11.74 10.69
C ASN A 54 6.32 10.60 11.29
N GLY A 55 5.60 9.85 10.47
CA GLY A 55 4.77 8.73 10.89
C GLY A 55 5.35 7.39 10.45
N ASP A 56 4.75 6.33 10.96
CA ASP A 56 5.12 4.97 10.62
C ASP A 56 4.38 4.53 9.37
N TYR A 57 5.06 3.85 8.45
CA TYR A 57 4.42 3.27 7.29
C TYR A 57 4.95 1.88 7.02
N PHE A 58 4.04 1.03 6.59
CA PHE A 58 4.28 -0.35 6.28
C PHE A 58 3.92 -0.61 4.83
N LYS A 59 4.75 -1.38 4.15
CA LYS A 59 4.40 -1.97 2.85
C LYS A 59 3.78 -3.35 3.10
N ALA A 60 2.78 -3.71 2.30
CA ALA A 60 2.37 -5.10 2.16
C ALA A 60 3.56 -5.95 1.66
N VAL A 61 3.62 -7.22 2.05
CA VAL A 61 4.71 -8.11 1.64
C VAL A 61 4.66 -8.42 0.13
N ASP A 62 5.82 -8.52 -0.49
CA ASP A 62 5.98 -9.08 -1.83
C ASP A 62 5.93 -10.61 -1.71
N GLY A 63 4.76 -11.23 -1.95
CA GLY A 63 4.57 -12.66 -1.70
C GLY A 63 5.08 -13.62 -2.78
N ILE A 64 5.82 -13.16 -3.80
CA ILE A 64 6.33 -14.03 -4.85
C ILE A 64 7.77 -14.45 -4.52
N GLY A 65 8.00 -15.76 -4.32
CA GLY A 65 9.33 -16.38 -4.37
C GLY A 65 9.94 -16.89 -3.06
N THR A 66 9.24 -16.78 -1.92
CA THR A 66 9.76 -17.23 -0.60
C THR A 66 9.38 -18.66 -0.21
N GLY A 67 8.63 -19.39 -1.06
CA GLY A 67 8.14 -20.74 -0.77
C GLY A 67 6.94 -20.79 0.18
N ALA A 68 6.54 -19.66 0.75
CA ALA A 68 5.31 -19.48 1.52
C ALA A 68 4.56 -18.25 0.98
N ASP A 69 3.28 -18.41 0.63
CA ASP A 69 2.40 -17.33 0.16
C ASP A 69 1.98 -16.43 1.33
N TYR A 70 2.89 -15.57 1.78
CA TYR A 70 2.53 -14.52 2.74
C TYR A 70 1.68 -13.44 2.05
N ILE A 71 0.68 -12.97 2.78
CA ILE A 71 -0.27 -11.95 2.37
C ILE A 71 -0.47 -10.94 3.50
N SER A 72 -0.80 -9.70 3.17
CA SER A 72 -1.05 -8.62 4.12
C SER A 72 -2.56 -8.39 4.25
N ASP A 73 -3.26 -9.34 4.88
CA ASP A 73 -4.73 -9.41 4.92
C ASP A 73 -5.37 -8.83 6.21
N PHE A 74 -4.55 -8.24 7.09
CA PHE A 74 -4.96 -7.73 8.40
C PHE A 74 -5.61 -8.78 9.31
N ARG A 75 -5.32 -10.06 9.12
CA ARG A 75 -5.77 -11.11 10.04
C ARG A 75 -5.01 -11.04 11.36
N TRP A 76 -5.70 -11.25 12.48
CA TRP A 76 -5.06 -11.41 13.78
C TRP A 76 -4.27 -12.72 13.85
N LEU A 77 -2.95 -12.62 14.07
CA LEU A 77 -2.04 -13.77 14.23
C LEU A 77 -1.69 -14.05 15.69
N GLY A 78 -1.93 -13.09 16.58
CA GLY A 78 -1.56 -13.13 18.00
C GLY A 78 -1.01 -11.79 18.49
N ALA A 79 -0.75 -11.71 19.80
CA ALA A 79 -0.26 -10.48 20.43
C ALA A 79 1.25 -10.22 20.25
N ASP A 80 2.01 -11.23 19.80
CA ASP A 80 3.43 -11.10 19.50
C ASP A 80 3.61 -10.47 18.10
N SER A 81 4.25 -9.29 18.04
CA SER A 81 4.46 -8.57 16.79
C SER A 81 5.36 -9.32 15.80
N THR A 82 6.21 -10.23 16.26
CA THR A 82 7.11 -11.00 15.39
C THR A 82 6.35 -11.91 14.43
N LEU A 83 5.12 -12.29 14.77
CA LEU A 83 4.24 -13.10 13.92
C LEU A 83 3.85 -12.38 12.61
N TYR A 84 3.98 -11.05 12.56
CA TYR A 84 3.56 -10.22 11.42
C TYR A 84 4.72 -9.81 10.52
N TYR A 85 5.97 -10.14 10.87
CA TYR A 85 7.17 -9.66 10.16
C TYR A 85 7.28 -10.21 8.72
N ASN A 86 6.67 -11.37 8.46
CA ASN A 86 6.58 -11.94 7.12
C ASN A 86 5.40 -11.37 6.32
N ASN A 87 4.46 -10.67 6.97
CA ASN A 87 3.25 -10.14 6.33
C ASN A 87 3.35 -8.65 6.06
N TYR A 88 4.22 -7.90 6.74
CA TYR A 88 4.35 -6.46 6.57
C TYR A 88 5.83 -6.05 6.63
N GLU A 89 6.22 -5.07 5.82
CA GLU A 89 7.57 -4.50 5.85
C GLU A 89 7.50 -3.09 6.45
N LEU A 90 8.15 -2.86 7.58
CA LEU A 90 8.31 -1.52 8.14
C LEU A 90 9.28 -0.69 7.29
N LYS A 91 8.83 0.43 6.75
CA LYS A 91 9.63 1.29 5.86
C LYS A 91 10.07 2.60 6.52
N SER A 92 9.50 2.94 7.69
CA SER A 92 9.99 4.06 8.50
C SER A 92 11.20 3.63 9.33
N ASN A 93 12.14 4.55 9.55
CA ASN A 93 13.27 4.35 10.46
C ASN A 93 12.95 4.87 11.88
N LEU A 94 11.67 4.90 12.25
CA LEU A 94 11.22 5.46 13.52
C LEU A 94 11.17 4.37 14.59
N THR A 95 11.54 4.71 15.82
CA THR A 95 11.73 3.74 16.91
C THR A 95 10.57 3.69 17.90
N ASN A 96 9.59 4.59 17.78
CA ASN A 96 8.50 4.77 18.74
C ASN A 96 7.34 3.78 18.52
N GLY A 97 7.63 2.48 18.63
CA GLY A 97 6.65 1.39 18.62
C GLY A 97 5.79 1.25 17.35
N PRO A 98 6.37 1.29 16.14
CA PRO A 98 5.61 1.16 14.89
C PRO A 98 4.76 -0.13 14.84
N TRP A 99 5.35 -1.25 15.23
CA TRP A 99 4.67 -2.55 15.26
C TRP A 99 3.50 -2.58 16.25
N LYS A 100 3.60 -1.90 17.38
CA LYS A 100 2.49 -1.79 18.33
C LYS A 100 1.29 -1.07 17.70
N LYS A 101 1.52 -0.02 16.90
CA LYS A 101 0.43 0.69 16.20
C LYS A 101 -0.26 -0.22 15.18
N LEU A 102 0.52 -0.97 14.40
CA LEU A 102 -0.02 -1.95 13.46
C LEU A 102 -0.86 -3.02 14.20
N LEU A 103 -0.34 -3.57 15.29
CA LEU A 103 -1.06 -4.57 16.08
C LEU A 103 -2.35 -4.03 16.68
N THR A 104 -2.35 -2.80 17.22
CA THR A 104 -3.58 -2.17 17.73
C THR A 104 -4.62 -1.97 16.63
N PHE A 105 -4.19 -1.59 15.42
CA PHE A 105 -5.10 -1.48 14.28
C PHE A 105 -5.69 -2.83 13.89
N ILE A 106 -4.85 -3.87 13.72
CA ILE A 106 -5.28 -5.24 13.39
C ILE A 106 -6.20 -5.80 14.49
N ASP A 107 -5.84 -5.65 15.76
CA ASP A 107 -6.64 -6.10 16.90
C ASP A 107 -8.05 -5.48 16.86
N THR A 108 -8.11 -4.16 16.60
CA THR A 108 -9.38 -3.45 16.47
C THR A 108 -10.22 -4.03 15.33
N LEU A 109 -9.63 -4.27 14.16
CA LEU A 109 -10.33 -4.84 13.01
C LEU A 109 -10.92 -6.22 13.29
N ASN A 110 -10.25 -7.04 14.10
CA ASN A 110 -10.60 -8.44 14.32
C ASN A 110 -11.47 -8.67 15.56
N HIS A 111 -11.40 -7.79 16.56
CA HIS A 111 -12.00 -8.04 17.88
C HIS A 111 -12.94 -6.94 18.38
N THR A 112 -13.12 -5.83 17.65
CA THR A 112 -14.14 -4.84 18.04
C THR A 112 -15.56 -5.40 17.89
N GLY A 113 -16.44 -5.09 18.85
CA GLY A 113 -17.89 -5.31 18.71
C GLY A 113 -18.61 -4.22 17.90
N ASP A 114 -17.93 -3.12 17.58
CA ASP A 114 -18.49 -1.98 16.84
C ASP A 114 -17.49 -1.47 15.79
N ILE A 115 -17.39 -2.20 14.68
CA ILE A 115 -16.46 -1.84 13.59
C ILE A 115 -16.89 -0.56 12.88
N ALA A 116 -18.20 -0.28 12.83
CA ALA A 116 -18.77 0.88 12.14
C ALA A 116 -18.30 2.20 12.77
N THR A 117 -18.14 2.24 14.09
CA THR A 117 -17.57 3.41 14.79
C THR A 117 -16.05 3.38 14.82
N MET A 118 -15.46 2.20 15.08
CA MET A 118 -14.02 2.10 15.33
C MET A 118 -13.16 2.28 14.08
N LEU A 119 -13.61 1.77 12.93
CA LEU A 119 -12.83 1.86 11.70
C LEU A 119 -12.67 3.31 11.21
N PRO A 120 -13.72 4.15 11.12
CA PRO A 120 -13.56 5.57 10.82
C PRO A 120 -12.76 6.36 11.87
N ALA A 121 -12.71 5.89 13.12
CA ALA A 121 -11.87 6.49 14.15
C ALA A 121 -10.38 6.20 13.94
N GLN A 122 -10.03 5.07 13.31
CA GLN A 122 -8.64 4.65 13.10
C GLN A 122 -8.13 4.82 11.67
N MET A 123 -9.00 5.00 10.67
CA MET A 123 -8.62 5.09 9.26
C MET A 123 -9.37 6.22 8.53
N ASN A 124 -8.70 6.84 7.56
CA ASN A 124 -9.35 7.78 6.64
C ASN A 124 -10.15 7.00 5.58
N MET A 125 -11.47 6.92 5.80
CA MET A 125 -12.35 6.02 5.04
C MET A 125 -12.60 6.44 3.59
N GLU A 126 -12.69 7.73 3.30
CA GLU A 126 -12.97 8.21 1.95
C GLU A 126 -11.90 7.77 0.92
N PRO A 127 -10.60 8.06 1.11
CA PRO A 127 -9.59 7.59 0.16
C PRO A 127 -9.48 6.06 0.13
N TYR A 128 -9.71 5.38 1.25
CA TYR A 128 -9.75 3.92 1.29
C TYR A 128 -10.87 3.34 0.41
N TYR A 129 -12.11 3.80 0.57
CA TYR A 129 -13.24 3.31 -0.22
C TYR A 129 -13.07 3.62 -1.71
N LYS A 130 -12.57 4.81 -2.06
CA LYS A 130 -12.26 5.12 -3.46
C LYS A 130 -11.20 4.19 -4.04
N THR A 131 -10.20 3.80 -3.23
CA THR A 131 -9.17 2.84 -3.65
C THR A 131 -9.76 1.45 -3.90
N MET A 132 -10.55 0.94 -2.95
CA MET A 132 -11.20 -0.37 -3.11
C MET A 132 -12.13 -0.38 -4.34
N ALA A 133 -12.86 0.71 -4.58
CA ALA A 133 -13.71 0.85 -5.75
C ALA A 133 -12.91 0.85 -7.06
N ILE A 134 -11.79 1.59 -7.14
CA ILE A 134 -11.03 1.67 -8.39
C ILE A 134 -10.25 0.38 -8.68
N ASP A 135 -9.72 -0.29 -7.65
CA ASP A 135 -9.12 -1.62 -7.81
C ASP A 135 -10.14 -2.61 -8.39
N ASN A 136 -11.39 -2.57 -7.91
CA ASN A 136 -12.45 -3.43 -8.41
C ASN A 136 -12.83 -3.09 -9.86
N VAL A 137 -13.07 -1.80 -10.15
CA VAL A 137 -13.47 -1.32 -11.50
C VAL A 137 -12.38 -1.57 -12.54
N LEU A 138 -11.12 -1.38 -12.19
CA LEU A 138 -10.00 -1.62 -13.09
C LEU A 138 -9.55 -3.09 -13.09
N GLY A 139 -10.16 -3.98 -12.30
CA GLY A 139 -9.75 -5.38 -12.22
C GLY A 139 -8.30 -5.55 -11.76
N ASN A 140 -7.87 -4.76 -10.78
CA ASN A 140 -6.56 -4.85 -10.14
C ASN A 140 -6.58 -5.93 -9.04
N LEU A 141 -6.53 -7.20 -9.44
CA LEU A 141 -6.65 -8.32 -8.51
C LEU A 141 -5.34 -8.61 -7.76
N ASP A 142 -4.20 -8.12 -8.23
CA ASP A 142 -2.96 -8.15 -7.45
C ASP A 142 -2.87 -6.98 -6.47
N SER A 143 -3.98 -6.65 -5.82
CA SER A 143 -4.06 -5.64 -4.77
C SER A 143 -4.59 -6.29 -3.48
N TYR A 144 -4.95 -5.47 -2.49
CA TYR A 144 -5.63 -5.97 -1.30
C TYR A 144 -6.89 -6.80 -1.61
N ILE A 145 -7.61 -6.49 -2.70
CA ILE A 145 -8.90 -7.11 -3.02
C ILE A 145 -8.83 -8.63 -3.20
N PHE A 146 -7.72 -9.17 -3.70
CA PHE A 146 -7.59 -10.62 -3.92
C PHE A 146 -6.26 -11.19 -3.40
N SER A 147 -5.11 -10.60 -3.74
CA SER A 147 -3.81 -11.15 -3.32
C SER A 147 -3.36 -10.68 -1.93
N GLY A 148 -3.95 -9.61 -1.38
CA GLY A 148 -3.52 -9.03 -0.10
C GLY A 148 -2.17 -8.31 -0.22
N ARG A 149 -1.85 -7.74 -1.39
CA ARG A 149 -0.53 -7.15 -1.71
C ARG A 149 -0.64 -5.75 -2.33
N ASN A 150 0.51 -5.17 -2.65
CA ASN A 150 0.64 -3.94 -3.45
C ASN A 150 -0.10 -2.73 -2.85
N PHE A 151 0.11 -2.50 -1.56
CA PHE A 151 -0.29 -1.26 -0.90
C PHE A 151 0.70 -0.87 0.20
N TYR A 152 0.62 0.38 0.64
CA TYR A 152 1.17 0.81 1.91
C TYR A 152 0.05 1.35 2.81
N ILE A 153 0.30 1.29 4.11
CA ILE A 153 -0.46 2.04 5.11
C ILE A 153 0.47 3.03 5.80
N TYR A 154 -0.03 4.24 6.06
CA TYR A 154 0.70 5.30 6.76
C TYR A 154 -0.07 5.75 8.01
N PHE A 155 0.53 5.58 9.18
CA PHE A 155 0.01 6.09 10.46
C PHE A 155 0.41 7.56 10.61
N LYS A 156 -0.45 8.45 10.11
CA LYS A 156 -0.15 9.89 10.02
C LYS A 156 -0.25 10.60 11.38
N PRO A 157 0.83 11.20 11.91
CA PRO A 157 0.77 11.99 13.14
C PRO A 157 -0.01 13.30 12.94
N PRO A 158 -0.60 13.87 14.01
CA PRO A 158 -0.56 13.37 15.39
C PRO A 158 -1.65 12.34 15.71
N THR A 159 -2.68 12.21 14.86
CA THR A 159 -3.83 11.34 15.12
C THR A 159 -3.48 9.86 15.00
N ASN A 160 -2.44 9.52 14.25
CA ASN A 160 -2.08 8.16 13.83
C ASN A 160 -3.22 7.43 13.14
N LYS A 161 -4.16 8.17 12.51
CA LYS A 161 -5.11 7.54 11.59
C LYS A 161 -4.35 6.95 10.41
N VAL A 162 -4.82 5.81 9.94
CA VAL A 162 -4.27 5.12 8.77
C VAL A 162 -4.72 5.83 7.49
N ASP A 163 -3.75 6.20 6.68
CA ASP A 163 -3.92 6.57 5.28
C ASP A 163 -3.50 5.40 4.39
N TRP A 164 -4.34 5.08 3.39
CA TRP A 164 -4.05 4.06 2.38
C TRP A 164 -3.24 4.66 1.23
N ILE A 165 -2.25 3.92 0.73
CA ILE A 165 -1.45 4.32 -0.43
C ILE A 165 -1.42 3.16 -1.42
N VAL A 166 -1.84 3.41 -2.66
CA VAL A 166 -1.77 2.45 -3.77
C VAL A 166 -0.32 2.23 -4.16
N TRP A 167 0.05 0.98 -4.43
CA TRP A 167 1.35 0.59 -4.97
C TRP A 167 1.17 -0.42 -6.10
N ASP A 168 2.16 -0.51 -7.00
CA ASP A 168 2.28 -1.52 -8.05
C ASP A 168 0.94 -1.93 -8.70
N ALA A 169 0.40 -1.02 -9.51
CA ALA A 169 -0.84 -1.24 -10.25
C ALA A 169 -0.57 -1.84 -11.65
N THR A 170 0.53 -2.58 -11.81
CA THR A 170 0.94 -3.11 -13.12
C THR A 170 -0.03 -4.14 -13.67
N LEU A 171 -0.66 -4.94 -12.79
CA LEU A 171 -1.62 -5.98 -13.13
C LEU A 171 -3.09 -5.52 -13.17
N SER A 172 -3.32 -4.21 -13.15
CA SER A 172 -4.63 -3.61 -13.44
C SER A 172 -5.08 -3.85 -14.89
N PHE A 173 -6.33 -3.54 -15.19
CA PHE A 173 -7.00 -3.76 -16.47
C PHE A 173 -7.03 -5.24 -16.87
N GLY A 174 -7.37 -6.10 -15.90
CA GLY A 174 -7.53 -7.56 -16.10
C GLY A 174 -6.24 -8.27 -16.48
N ALA A 175 -5.08 -7.77 -16.03
CA ALA A 175 -3.78 -8.29 -16.43
C ALA A 175 -3.21 -9.33 -15.46
N LEU A 176 -3.86 -9.58 -14.32
CA LEU A 176 -3.50 -10.72 -13.47
C LEU A 176 -3.66 -12.02 -14.28
N PRO A 177 -2.60 -12.82 -14.46
CA PRO A 177 -2.68 -14.08 -15.20
C PRO A 177 -3.62 -15.06 -14.51
N GLU A 178 -4.26 -15.95 -15.29
CA GLU A 178 -4.98 -17.10 -14.72
C GLU A 178 -4.02 -17.90 -13.84
N VAL A 179 -4.40 -18.11 -12.57
CA VAL A 179 -3.71 -19.04 -11.67
C VAL A 179 -3.95 -20.43 -12.24
N ARG A 180 -2.90 -21.06 -12.78
CA ARG A 180 -2.92 -22.46 -13.21
C ARG A 180 -2.75 -23.40 -12.01
#